data_AF-A0A952PWF5-F1
#
_entry.id   AF-A0A952PWF5-F1
#
_cell.length_a   1.000
_cell.length_b   1.000
_cell.length_c   1.000
_cell.angle_alpha   90.00
_cell.angle_beta   90.00
_cell.angle_gamma   90.00
#
_symmetry.space_group_name_H-M   'P 1'
#
loop_
_entity.id
_entity.type
_entity.pdbx_description
1 polymer ?
#
loop_
_entity_poly.entity_id
_entity_poly.type
_entity_poly.pdbx_seq_one_letter_code
_entity_poly.pdbx_strand_id
1 'polypeptide(L)' 'MWCMQRGVQRGELLTLEQTWELSKRWYGTRLDPNYRGRSLEQAQQIFRDLGLTAPFWYMQK' A
#
# COMPACT_ATOMS: atom_id res chain seq x y z
N MET A 1 15.86 -17.71 -6.01
CA MET A 1 14.92 -16.62 -5.68
C MET A 1 15.31 -15.38 -6.47
N TRP A 2 14.40 -14.81 -7.26
CA TRP A 2 14.67 -13.71 -8.21
C TRP A 2 15.34 -12.47 -7.58
N CYS A 3 14.90 -12.04 -6.38
CA CYS A 3 15.47 -10.88 -5.68
C CYS A 3 16.95 -11.07 -5.34
N MET A 4 17.31 -12.26 -4.85
CA MET A 4 18.70 -12.59 -4.50
C MET A 4 19.61 -12.61 -5.73
N GLN A 5 19.12 -13.14 -6.85
CA GLN A 5 19.88 -13.17 -8.12
C GLN A 5 20.11 -11.78 -8.71
N ARG A 6 19.27 -10.80 -8.35
CA ARG A 6 19.35 -9.43 -8.86
C ARG A 6 19.87 -8.42 -7.84
N GLY A 7 20.21 -8.85 -6.63
CA GLY A 7 20.67 -7.96 -5.55
C GLY A 7 19.65 -6.90 -5.15
N VAL A 8 18.35 -7.15 -5.35
CA VAL A 8 17.29 -6.20 -4.99
C VAL A 8 16.65 -6.56 -3.66
N GLN A 9 16.36 -5.55 -2.83
CA GLN A 9 15.64 -5.75 -1.58
C GLN A 9 14.24 -6.31 -1.87
N ARG A 10 13.86 -7.35 -1.11
CA ARG A 10 12.49 -7.88 -1.17
C ARG A 10 11.54 -6.87 -0.54
N GLY A 11 10.45 -6.54 -1.24
CA GLY A 11 9.36 -5.75 -0.67
C GLY A 11 8.52 -6.55 0.32
N GLU A 12 7.52 -5.90 0.89
CA GLU A 12 6.60 -6.53 1.84
C GLU A 12 5.66 -7.53 1.13
N LEU A 13 5.35 -8.64 1.80
CA LEU A 13 4.35 -9.59 1.32
C LEU A 13 3.00 -9.25 1.92
N LEU A 14 1.95 -9.36 1.12
CA LEU A 14 0.58 -9.22 1.56
C LEU A 14 -0.13 -10.57 1.53
N THR A 15 -1.00 -10.81 2.50
CA THR A 15 -2.02 -11.85 2.38
C THR A 15 -3.00 -11.49 1.25
N LEU A 16 -3.74 -12.49 0.76
CA LEU A 16 -4.79 -12.24 -0.23
C LEU A 16 -5.86 -11.28 0.31
N GLU A 17 -6.24 -11.45 1.59
CA GLU A 17 -7.21 -10.59 2.26
C GLU A 17 -6.73 -9.14 2.35
N GLN A 18 -5.49 -8.91 2.80
CA GLN A 18 -4.90 -7.57 2.81
C GLN A 18 -4.86 -6.94 1.42
N THR A 19 -4.52 -7.73 0.40
CA THR A 19 -4.49 -7.26 -1.00
C THR A 19 -5.89 -6.85 -1.47
N TRP A 20 -6.89 -7.66 -1.15
CA TRP A 20 -8.28 -7.40 -1.52
C TRP A 20 -8.82 -6.15 -0.83
N GLU A 21 -8.64 -6.04 0.49
CA GLU A 21 -9.08 -4.88 1.26
C GLU A 21 -8.36 -3.59 0.84
N LEU A 22 -7.06 -3.69 0.56
CA LEU A 22 -6.30 -2.57 -0.01
C LEU A 22 -6.91 -2.14 -1.34
N SER A 23 -7.19 -3.07 -2.26
CA SER A 23 -7.76 -2.73 -3.57
C SER A 23 -9.10 -1.99 -3.46
N LYS A 24 -10.00 -2.44 -2.57
CA LYS A 24 -11.30 -1.79 -2.34
C LYS A 24 -11.12 -0.36 -1.82
N ARG A 25 -10.26 -0.17 -0.82
CA ARG A 25 -10.00 1.17 -0.26
C ARG A 25 -9.26 2.08 -1.26
N TRP A 26 -8.39 1.50 -2.09
CA TRP A 26 -7.58 2.26 -3.03
C TRP A 26 -8.36 2.72 -4.26
N TYR A 27 -9.24 1.88 -4.79
CA TYR A 27 -9.99 2.14 -6.01
C TYR A 27 -11.45 2.57 -5.79
N GLY A 28 -12.02 2.32 -4.60
CA GLY A 28 -13.43 2.58 -4.31
C GLY A 28 -13.89 4.02 -4.55
N THR A 29 -13.01 5.01 -4.34
CA THR A 29 -13.30 6.43 -4.57
C THR A 29 -12.73 6.97 -5.88
N ARG A 30 -12.05 6.13 -6.67
CA ARG A 30 -11.22 6.62 -7.80
C ARG A 30 -12.04 7.08 -8.99
N LEU A 31 -13.30 6.66 -9.07
CA LEU A 31 -14.26 7.09 -10.08
C LEU A 31 -15.17 8.24 -9.60
N ASP A 32 -14.98 8.72 -8.36
CA ASP A 32 -15.70 9.88 -7.87
C ASP A 32 -15.25 11.13 -8.64
N PRO A 33 -16.18 11.93 -9.22
CA PRO A 33 -15.84 13.18 -9.91
C PRO A 33 -15.05 14.19 -9.07
N ASN A 34 -15.18 14.10 -7.74
CA ASN A 34 -14.48 14.93 -6.77
C ASN A 34 -13.15 14.35 -6.30
N TYR A 35 -12.75 13.17 -6.79
CA TYR A 35 -11.47 12.58 -6.43
C TYR A 35 -10.31 13.47 -6.92
N ARG A 36 -9.35 13.75 -6.03
CA ARG A 36 -8.16 14.57 -6.31
C ARG A 36 -6.85 13.86 -5.99
N GLY A 37 -6.88 12.54 -5.83
CA GLY A 37 -5.75 11.79 -5.29
C GLY A 37 -5.82 11.62 -3.78
N ARG A 38 -4.73 11.15 -3.18
CA ARG A 38 -4.57 11.01 -1.72
C ARG A 38 -3.30 11.74 -1.28
N SER A 39 -3.35 12.42 -0.14
CA SER A 39 -2.15 12.88 0.54
C SER A 39 -1.34 11.70 1.07
N LEU A 40 -0.09 11.96 1.45
CA LEU A 40 0.75 10.96 2.10
C LEU A 40 0.10 10.45 3.40
N GLU A 41 -0.46 11.34 4.23
CA GLU A 41 -1.12 10.93 5.46
C GLU A 41 -2.35 10.05 5.20
N GLN A 42 -3.15 10.38 4.17
CA GLN A 42 -4.32 9.60 3.78
C GLN A 42 -3.93 8.20 3.30
N ALA A 43 -2.88 8.09 2.48
CA ALA A 43 -2.35 6.81 2.03
C ALA A 43 -1.85 5.97 3.21
N GLN A 44 -1.05 6.56 4.09
CA GLN A 44 -0.51 5.87 5.27
C GLN A 44 -1.59 5.46 6.27
N GLN A 45 -2.69 6.23 6.38
CA GLN A 45 -3.83 5.83 7.21
C GLN A 45 -4.50 4.56 6.67
N ILE A 46 -4.68 4.45 5.36
CA ILE A 46 -5.21 3.22 4.75
C ILE A 46 -4.30 2.03 5.06
N PHE A 47 -2.98 2.20 5.01
CA PHE A 47 -2.03 1.15 5.34
C PHE A 47 -2.12 0.72 6.80
N ARG A 48 -2.18 1.68 7.74
CA ARG A 48 -2.35 1.40 9.18
C ARG A 48 -3.63 0.62 9.45
N ASP A 49 -4.74 1.04 8.86
CA ASP A 49 -6.03 0.37 9.06
C ASP A 49 -6.06 -1.08 8.54
N LEU A 50 -5.18 -1.41 7.59
CA LEU A 50 -5.04 -2.75 7.02
C LEU A 50 -3.92 -3.58 7.68
N GLY A 51 -3.32 -3.06 8.76
CA GLY A 51 -2.21 -3.71 9.46
C GLY A 51 -0.90 -3.73 8.66
N LEU A 52 -0.76 -2.90 7.63
CA LEU A 52 0.44 -2.79 6.81
C LEU A 52 1.45 -1.89 7.51
N THR A 53 2.19 -2.44 8.48
CA THR A 53 3.04 -1.69 9.42
C THR A 53 4.53 -1.71 9.06
N ALA A 54 4.95 -2.51 8.08
CA ALA A 54 6.35 -2.61 7.68
C ALA A 54 6.88 -1.26 7.14
N PRO A 55 8.17 -0.93 7.36
CA PRO A 55 8.78 0.33 6.91
C PRO A 55 8.62 0.60 5.41
N PHE A 56 8.47 -0.44 4.59
CA PHE A 56 8.19 -0.32 3.16
C PHE A 56 6.99 0.59 2.83
N TRP A 57 5.96 0.60 3.69
CA TRP A 57 4.71 1.34 3.46
C TRP A 57 4.78 2.80 3.93
N TYR A 58 5.83 3.18 4.64
CA TYR A 58 5.94 4.50 5.27
C TYR A 58 7.17 5.22 4.73
N MET A 59 6.95 6.42 4.22
CA MET A 59 8.05 7.30 3.88
C MET A 59 8.76 7.69 5.17
N GLN A 60 10.03 7.30 5.27
CA GLN A 60 10.90 7.83 6.31
C GLN A 60 11.38 9.20 5.86
N LYS A 61 11.37 10.17 6.78
CA LYS A 61 11.92 11.51 6.53
C LYS A 61 13.43 11.43 6.29
#